data_AF-A0A1Q7VE00-F1
#
_entry.id   AF-A0A1Q7VE00-F1
#
_cell.length_a   1.000
_cell.length_b   1.000
_cell.length_c   1.000
_cell.angle_alpha   90.00
_cell.angle_beta   90.00
_cell.angle_gamma   90.00
#
_symmetry.space_group_name_H-M   'P 1'
#
loop_
_entity.id
_entity.type
_entity.pdbx_description
1 polymer ?
#
loop_
_entity_poly.entity_id
_entity_poly.type
_entity_poly.pdbx_seq_one_letter_code
_entity_poly.pdbx_strand_id
1 'polypeptide(L)'
;MLDPDRNPFRGFRSIRVLLQNPAVLKDQVEAFIRAAGARPLGILIPMISSLQELKDALKNIREAIDGLEDNNVNRSPSIGAMIEVPAAVELATEIAREVDFFSIGSNDLIQYTLAVDRENERAGSRNDSYHPAVLRLIRRAILAAHAQGKKVALCGEIGSPEIEEALKQHLPLEEGD
;
A
#
# COMPACT_ATOMS: atom_id res chain seq x y z
N MET A 1 6.10 3.29 29.10
CA MET A 1 5.35 4.47 28.61
C MET A 1 5.67 4.56 27.13
N LEU A 2 4.69 4.34 26.25
CA LEU A 2 4.90 4.52 24.80
C LEU A 2 5.33 5.98 24.62
N ASP A 3 6.54 6.18 24.07
CA ASP A 3 7.02 7.51 23.74
C ASP A 3 6.00 8.15 22.78
N PRO A 4 5.35 9.27 23.13
CA PRO A 4 4.47 9.94 22.20
C PRO A 4 5.35 10.55 21.11
N ASP A 5 5.58 9.79 20.04
CA ASP A 5 6.14 10.27 18.79
C ASP A 5 5.49 11.63 18.51
N ARG A 6 6.30 12.70 18.51
CA ARG A 6 5.83 14.09 18.34
C ARG A 6 5.06 14.31 17.03
N ASN A 7 5.00 13.31 16.14
CA ASN A 7 4.09 13.22 15.02
C ASN A 7 3.72 11.74 14.72
N PRO A 8 2.50 11.28 15.04
CA PRO A 8 2.08 9.88 14.83
C PRO A 8 2.08 9.47 13.34
N PHE A 9 2.01 10.42 12.41
CA PHE A 9 2.09 10.18 10.96
C PHE A 9 3.52 10.02 10.45
N ARG A 10 4.55 10.45 11.18
CA ARG A 10 5.97 10.24 10.79
C ARG A 10 6.61 9.04 11.49
N GLY A 11 5.83 8.29 12.27
CA GLY A 11 6.35 7.40 13.30
C GLY A 11 6.24 5.91 13.02
N PHE A 12 6.33 5.20 14.15
CA PHE A 12 6.27 3.75 14.28
C PHE A 12 4.81 3.25 14.22
N ARG A 13 4.30 3.05 13.00
CA ARG A 13 2.92 2.60 12.73
C ARG A 13 2.86 1.46 11.71
N SER A 14 1.68 0.85 11.59
CA SER A 14 1.36 -0.10 10.51
C SER A 14 2.36 -1.26 10.46
N ILE A 15 2.92 -1.58 9.28
CA ILE A 15 3.83 -2.71 9.13
C ILE A 15 5.06 -2.62 10.02
N ARG A 16 5.57 -1.41 10.32
CA ARG A 16 6.74 -1.22 11.17
C ARG A 16 6.51 -1.73 12.60
N VAL A 17 5.30 -1.54 13.12
CA VAL A 17 4.89 -2.08 14.44
C VAL A 17 4.86 -3.60 14.39
N LEU A 18 4.26 -4.15 13.35
CA LEU A 18 4.09 -5.59 13.18
C LEU A 18 5.41 -6.32 12.96
N LEU A 19 6.40 -5.68 12.33
CA LEU A 19 7.75 -6.24 12.17
C LEU A 19 8.51 -6.37 13.50
N GLN A 20 8.25 -5.49 14.48
CA GLN A 20 8.81 -5.65 15.83
C GLN A 20 7.96 -6.57 16.72
N ASN A 21 6.73 -6.89 16.31
CA ASN A 21 5.80 -7.71 17.06
C ASN A 21 5.27 -8.86 16.17
N PRO A 22 6.15 -9.78 15.71
CA PRO A 22 5.79 -10.80 14.72
C PRO A 22 4.70 -11.77 15.20
N ALA A 23 4.57 -11.98 16.52
CA ALA A 23 3.46 -12.77 17.07
C ALA A 23 2.09 -12.12 16.77
N VAL A 24 1.99 -10.79 16.88
CA VAL A 24 0.74 -10.07 16.57
C VAL A 24 0.45 -10.13 15.08
N LEU A 25 1.47 -10.01 14.23
CA LEU A 25 1.32 -10.18 12.78
C LEU A 25 0.80 -11.58 12.43
N LYS A 26 1.39 -12.61 13.05
CA LYS A 26 0.96 -14.00 12.89
C LYS A 26 -0.51 -14.16 13.26
N ASP A 27 -0.91 -13.71 14.45
CA ASP A 27 -2.30 -13.81 14.91
C ASP A 27 -3.27 -13.12 13.95
N GLN A 28 -2.91 -11.96 13.40
CA GLN A 28 -3.72 -11.25 12.41
C GLN A 28 -3.86 -12.03 11.09
N VAL A 29 -2.75 -12.54 10.54
CA VAL A 29 -2.76 -13.32 9.29
C VAL A 29 -3.61 -14.57 9.43
N GLU A 30 -3.41 -15.32 10.52
CA GLU A 30 -4.20 -16.52 10.79
C GLU A 30 -5.69 -16.19 10.96
N ALA A 31 -6.02 -15.10 11.66
CA ALA A 31 -7.40 -14.66 11.84
C ALA A 31 -8.06 -14.28 10.50
N PHE A 32 -7.35 -13.58 9.61
CA PHE A 32 -7.86 -13.25 8.28
C PHE A 32 -8.16 -14.49 7.45
N ILE A 33 -7.26 -15.48 7.47
CA ILE A 33 -7.42 -16.73 6.71
C ILE A 33 -8.57 -17.56 7.26
N ARG A 34 -8.67 -17.72 8.59
CA ARG A 34 -9.81 -18.41 9.23
C ARG A 34 -11.14 -17.73 8.92
N ALA A 35 -11.18 -16.39 8.96
CA ALA A 35 -12.39 -15.62 8.65
C ALA A 35 -12.78 -15.72 7.16
N ALA A 36 -11.81 -15.78 6.25
CA ALA A 36 -12.05 -15.97 4.83
C ALA A 36 -12.62 -17.37 4.53
N GLY A 37 -12.13 -18.41 5.24
CA GLY A 37 -12.47 -19.80 4.98
C GLY A 37 -11.98 -20.21 3.60
N ALA A 38 -12.87 -20.72 2.75
CA ALA A 38 -12.56 -21.11 1.37
C ALA A 38 -12.63 -19.95 0.36
N ARG A 39 -13.04 -18.74 0.77
CA ARG A 39 -13.22 -17.60 -0.14
C ARG A 39 -11.86 -16.97 -0.51
N PRO A 40 -11.76 -16.29 -1.67
CA PRO A 40 -10.56 -15.50 -1.99
C PRO A 40 -10.28 -14.44 -0.92
N LEU A 41 -9.00 -14.30 -0.56
CA LEU A 41 -8.51 -13.32 0.40
C LEU A 41 -7.34 -12.56 -0.22
N GLY A 42 -7.37 -11.23 -0.10
CA GLY A 42 -6.23 -10.37 -0.37
C GLY A 42 -5.70 -9.79 0.95
N ILE A 43 -4.40 -9.96 1.22
CA ILE A 43 -3.70 -9.32 2.34
C ILE A 43 -2.91 -8.15 1.78
N LEU A 44 -3.17 -6.94 2.27
CA LEU A 44 -2.52 -5.73 1.80
C LEU A 44 -1.55 -5.21 2.86
N ILE A 45 -0.28 -4.98 2.49
CA ILE A 45 0.76 -4.50 3.40
C ILE A 45 0.89 -2.96 3.29
N PRO A 46 0.48 -2.21 4.33
CA PRO A 46 0.56 -0.75 4.34
C PRO A 46 1.95 -0.21 4.72
N MET A 47 2.20 1.06 4.39
CA MET A 47 3.34 1.87 4.86
C MET A 47 4.72 1.30 4.52
N ILE A 48 4.83 0.57 3.40
CA ILE A 48 6.12 0.09 2.89
C ILE A 48 6.95 1.28 2.41
N SER A 49 8.17 1.44 2.92
CA SER A 49 9.09 2.49 2.48
C SER A 49 10.43 1.96 1.95
N SER A 50 10.68 0.67 2.10
CA SER A 50 11.87 -0.01 1.58
C SER A 50 11.56 -1.43 1.13
N LEU A 51 12.40 -1.95 0.23
CA LEU A 51 12.30 -3.34 -0.21
C LEU A 51 12.57 -4.34 0.91
N GLN A 52 13.44 -3.99 1.87
CA GLN A 52 13.75 -4.87 3.00
C GLN A 52 12.54 -5.02 3.93
N GLU A 53 11.87 -3.91 4.29
CA GLU A 53 10.62 -3.95 5.08
C GLU A 53 9.58 -4.86 4.43
N LEU A 54 9.42 -4.77 3.10
CA LEU A 54 8.51 -5.63 2.36
C LEU A 54 8.91 -7.10 2.45
N LYS A 55 10.19 -7.42 2.24
CA LYS A 55 10.68 -8.80 2.29
C LYS A 55 10.52 -9.42 3.67
N ASP A 56 10.79 -8.66 4.72
CA ASP A 56 10.61 -9.12 6.10
C ASP A 56 9.13 -9.36 6.40
N ALA A 57 8.25 -8.48 5.93
CA ALA A 57 6.80 -8.65 6.06
C ALA A 57 6.30 -9.90 5.33
N LEU A 58 6.70 -10.09 4.07
CA LEU A 58 6.35 -11.25 3.27
C LEU A 58 6.83 -12.56 3.91
N LYS A 59 8.07 -12.56 4.44
CA LYS A 59 8.61 -13.70 5.16
C LYS A 59 7.72 -14.06 6.37
N ASN A 60 7.42 -13.09 7.23
CA ASN A 60 6.62 -13.34 8.43
C ASN A 60 5.17 -13.76 8.09
N ILE A 61 4.57 -13.19 7.03
CA ILE A 61 3.24 -13.59 6.55
C ILE A 61 3.26 -15.04 6.05
N ARG A 62 4.28 -15.44 5.28
CA ARG A 62 4.43 -16.83 4.79
C ARG A 62 4.62 -17.80 5.95
N GLU A 63 5.48 -17.48 6.91
CA GLU A 63 5.67 -18.29 8.12
C GLU A 63 4.38 -18.46 8.93
N ALA A 64 3.54 -17.42 9.01
CA ALA A 64 2.23 -17.50 9.65
C ALA A 64 1.25 -18.41 8.87
N ILE A 65 1.24 -18.32 7.54
CA ILE A 65 0.42 -19.19 6.67
C ILE A 65 0.85 -20.65 6.81
N ASP A 66 2.15 -20.92 6.76
CA ASP A 66 2.71 -22.27 6.83
C ASP A 66 2.48 -22.91 8.21
N GLY A 67 2.43 -22.09 9.26
CA GLY A 67 2.15 -22.54 10.63
C GLY A 67 0.69 -22.88 10.92
N LEU A 68 -0.25 -22.67 9.98
CA LEU A 68 -1.65 -23.04 10.16
C LEU A 68 -1.83 -24.57 10.14
N GLU A 69 -2.55 -25.10 11.11
CA GLU A 69 -2.90 -26.53 11.17
C GLU A 69 -4.28 -26.83 10.55
N ASP A 70 -5.13 -25.82 10.37
CA ASP A 70 -6.48 -26.00 9.82
C ASP A 70 -6.45 -26.29 8.31
N ASN A 71 -6.93 -27.46 7.89
CA ASN A 71 -6.95 -27.88 6.49
C ASN A 71 -8.19 -27.39 5.72
N ASN A 72 -9.16 -26.75 6.37
CA ASN A 72 -10.40 -26.29 5.75
C ASN A 72 -10.34 -24.84 5.26
N VAL A 73 -9.18 -24.19 5.34
CA VAL A 73 -8.98 -22.79 4.95
C VAL A 73 -8.13 -22.68 3.68
N ASN A 74 -8.37 -21.62 2.90
CA ASN A 74 -7.52 -21.29 1.77
C ASN A 74 -6.20 -20.69 2.27
N ARG A 75 -5.10 -21.43 2.12
CA ARG A 75 -3.74 -21.02 2.51
C ARG A 75 -2.97 -20.29 1.40
N SER A 76 -3.67 -19.79 0.39
CA SER A 76 -3.07 -19.05 -0.73
C SER A 76 -3.74 -17.70 -0.93
N PRO A 77 -3.69 -16.80 0.08
CA PRO A 77 -4.14 -15.43 -0.11
C PRO A 77 -3.24 -14.73 -1.12
N SER A 78 -3.82 -13.84 -1.93
CA SER A 78 -3.02 -12.89 -2.70
C SER A 78 -2.43 -11.86 -1.75
N ILE A 79 -1.15 -11.54 -1.89
CA ILE A 79 -0.48 -10.56 -1.04
C ILE A 79 -0.13 -9.33 -1.89
N GLY A 80 -0.59 -8.16 -1.47
CA GLY A 80 -0.36 -6.89 -2.15
C GLY A 80 0.41 -5.89 -1.29
N ALA A 81 0.89 -4.83 -1.93
CA ALA A 81 1.50 -3.69 -1.24
C ALA A 81 0.66 -2.43 -1.43
N MET A 82 0.49 -1.65 -0.35
CA MET A 82 -0.08 -0.31 -0.46
C MET A 82 1.01 0.67 -0.90
N ILE A 83 0.78 1.34 -2.03
CA ILE A 83 1.67 2.39 -2.54
C ILE A 83 1.14 3.73 -2.05
N GLU A 84 1.59 4.13 -0.87
CA GLU A 84 1.06 5.31 -0.15
C GLU A 84 2.13 6.24 0.40
N VAL A 85 3.42 5.94 0.13
CA VAL A 85 4.54 6.83 0.44
C VAL A 85 5.39 7.05 -0.82
N PRO A 86 5.97 8.24 -1.03
CA PRO A 86 6.76 8.53 -2.22
C PRO A 86 7.90 7.52 -2.48
N ALA A 87 8.55 7.04 -1.40
CA ALA A 87 9.59 6.02 -1.51
C ALA A 87 9.10 4.70 -2.14
N ALA A 88 7.86 4.28 -1.86
CA ALA A 88 7.27 3.10 -2.47
C ALA A 88 7.03 3.29 -3.98
N VAL A 89 6.73 4.53 -4.40
CA VAL A 89 6.56 4.86 -5.82
C VAL A 89 7.89 4.79 -6.56
N GLU A 90 9.00 5.21 -5.93
CA GLU A 90 10.34 5.07 -6.52
C GLU A 90 10.77 3.61 -6.62
N LEU A 91 10.35 2.77 -5.68
CA LEU A 91 10.66 1.33 -5.63
C LEU A 91 9.57 0.44 -6.26
N ALA A 92 8.62 1.03 -6.99
CA ALA A 92 7.42 0.34 -7.43
C ALA A 92 7.73 -0.86 -8.34
N THR A 93 8.77 -0.78 -9.18
CA THR A 93 9.13 -1.91 -10.06
C THR A 93 9.62 -3.11 -9.26
N GLU A 94 10.47 -2.88 -8.27
CA GLU A 94 11.02 -3.90 -7.38
C GLU A 94 9.93 -4.49 -6.48
N ILE A 95 9.09 -3.63 -5.91
CA ILE A 95 7.94 -4.05 -5.08
C ILE A 95 6.98 -4.93 -5.90
N ALA A 96 6.68 -4.55 -7.15
CA ALA A 96 5.77 -5.29 -8.02
C ALA A 96 6.23 -6.72 -8.31
N ARG A 97 7.54 -6.98 -8.31
CA ARG A 97 8.08 -8.34 -8.49
C ARG A 97 7.82 -9.26 -7.31
N GLU A 98 7.63 -8.68 -6.12
CA GLU A 98 7.51 -9.42 -4.85
C GLU A 98 6.05 -9.65 -4.42
N VAL A 99 5.08 -8.96 -5.03
CA VAL A 99 3.66 -8.97 -4.63
C VAL A 99 2.72 -9.26 -5.81
N ASP A 100 1.46 -9.59 -5.52
CA ASP A 100 0.44 -9.98 -6.50
C ASP A 100 -0.33 -8.78 -7.08
N PHE A 101 -0.49 -7.72 -6.29
CA PHE A 101 -1.24 -6.53 -6.69
C PHE A 101 -0.80 -5.29 -5.89
N PHE A 102 -1.12 -4.12 -6.44
CA PHE A 102 -0.98 -2.84 -5.75
C PHE A 102 -2.32 -2.26 -5.34
N SER A 103 -2.32 -1.54 -4.24
CA SER A 103 -3.38 -0.58 -3.90
C SER A 103 -2.73 0.78 -3.65
N ILE A 104 -3.09 1.80 -4.41
CA ILE A 104 -2.55 3.14 -4.18
C ILE A 104 -3.38 3.80 -3.08
N GLY A 105 -2.74 4.12 -1.96
CA GLY A 105 -3.35 4.85 -0.85
C GLY A 105 -3.20 6.35 -1.07
N SER A 106 -4.17 6.98 -1.74
CA SER A 106 -4.03 8.36 -2.19
C SER A 106 -3.88 9.35 -1.04
N ASN A 107 -4.56 9.11 0.08
CA ASN A 107 -4.60 10.05 1.21
C ASN A 107 -3.21 10.23 1.82
N ASP A 108 -2.55 9.12 2.17
CA ASP A 108 -1.21 9.14 2.73
C ASP A 108 -0.20 9.58 1.64
N LEU A 109 -0.41 9.19 0.37
CA LEU A 109 0.46 9.63 -0.72
C LEU A 109 0.43 11.15 -0.91
N ILE A 110 -0.74 11.79 -0.89
CA ILE A 110 -0.86 13.26 -0.96
C ILE A 110 -0.16 13.88 0.25
N GLN A 111 -0.49 13.42 1.46
CA GLN A 111 0.05 13.95 2.71
C GLN A 111 1.58 13.93 2.75
N TYR A 112 2.21 12.82 2.38
CA TYR A 112 3.68 12.72 2.37
C TYR A 112 4.33 13.43 1.17
N THR A 113 3.64 13.51 0.03
CA THR A 113 4.17 14.20 -1.16
C THR A 113 4.15 15.72 -0.96
N LEU A 114 3.04 16.26 -0.44
CA LEU A 114 2.87 17.70 -0.24
C LEU A 114 3.37 18.19 1.11
N ALA A 115 3.74 17.26 2.01
CA ALA A 115 4.12 17.54 3.39
C ALA A 115 3.03 18.33 4.15
N VAL A 116 1.76 18.03 3.85
CA VAL A 116 0.58 18.66 4.44
C VAL A 116 -0.15 17.63 5.28
N ASP A 117 -0.34 17.93 6.56
CA ASP A 117 -1.21 17.14 7.43
C ASP A 117 -2.66 17.50 7.18
N ARG A 118 -3.47 16.52 6.75
CA ARG A 118 -4.90 16.68 6.46
C ARG A 118 -5.74 16.98 7.70
N GLU A 119 -5.28 16.56 8.89
CA GLU A 119 -5.97 16.85 10.15
C GLU A 119 -5.65 18.26 10.66
N ASN A 120 -4.72 18.96 10.01
CA ASN A 120 -4.36 20.32 10.36
C ASN A 120 -5.27 21.32 9.63
N GLU A 121 -6.24 21.88 10.37
CA GLU A 121 -7.20 22.88 9.87
C GLU A 121 -6.53 24.10 9.21
N ARG A 122 -5.30 24.45 9.58
CA ARG A 122 -4.55 25.57 8.98
C ARG A 122 -3.92 25.23 7.63
N ALA A 123 -3.81 23.95 7.31
CA ALA A 123 -3.13 23.44 6.10
C ALA A 123 -4.08 22.71 5.14
N GLY A 124 -5.33 22.41 5.55
CA GLY A 124 -6.30 21.65 4.75
C GLY A 124 -6.57 22.20 3.35
N SER A 125 -6.46 23.52 3.13
CA SER A 125 -6.58 24.13 1.80
C SER A 125 -5.44 23.79 0.83
N ARG A 126 -4.37 23.16 1.32
CA ARG A 126 -3.20 22.71 0.53
C ARG A 126 -3.19 21.19 0.28
N ASN A 127 -4.19 20.46 0.76
CA ASN A 127 -4.38 19.05 0.47
C ASN A 127 -5.07 18.89 -0.90
N ASP A 128 -4.33 19.18 -1.97
CA ASP A 128 -4.85 19.11 -3.33
C ASP A 128 -4.65 17.71 -3.93
N SER A 129 -5.73 16.94 -3.99
CA SER A 129 -5.78 15.61 -4.59
C SER A 129 -5.40 15.61 -6.09
N TYR A 130 -5.58 16.73 -6.79
CA TYR A 130 -5.23 16.88 -8.20
C TYR A 130 -3.87 17.52 -8.42
N HIS A 131 -3.07 17.68 -7.35
CA HIS A 131 -1.75 18.28 -7.47
C HIS A 131 -0.89 17.49 -8.49
N PRO A 132 -0.26 18.14 -9.49
CA PRO A 132 0.45 17.45 -10.57
C PRO A 132 1.54 16.48 -10.10
N ALA A 133 2.20 16.78 -8.97
CA ALA A 133 3.19 15.86 -8.40
C ALA A 133 2.54 14.53 -7.94
N VAL A 134 1.35 14.58 -7.31
CA VAL A 134 0.64 13.39 -6.85
C VAL A 134 0.17 12.57 -8.05
N LEU A 135 -0.46 13.21 -9.05
CA LEU A 135 -0.91 12.52 -10.27
C LEU A 135 0.25 11.83 -11.01
N ARG A 136 1.42 12.47 -11.09
CA ARG A 136 2.64 11.87 -11.68
C ARG A 136 3.13 10.66 -10.89
N LEU A 137 3.08 10.71 -9.56
CA LEU A 137 3.45 9.57 -8.71
C LEU A 137 2.47 8.40 -8.88
N ILE A 138 1.16 8.67 -8.90
CA ILE A 138 0.12 7.67 -9.15
C ILE A 138 0.36 7.01 -10.51
N ARG A 139 0.56 7.79 -11.57
CA ARG A 139 0.86 7.27 -12.92
C ARG A 139 2.08 6.34 -12.92
N ARG A 140 3.18 6.76 -12.29
CA ARG A 140 4.40 5.95 -12.21
C ARG A 140 4.18 4.62 -11.49
N ALA A 141 3.44 4.62 -10.38
CA ALA A 141 3.10 3.40 -9.67
C ALA A 141 2.25 2.45 -10.54
N ILE A 142 1.26 2.99 -11.26
CA ILE A 142 0.41 2.22 -12.18
C ILE A 142 1.26 1.59 -13.29
N LEU A 143 2.10 2.39 -13.95
CA LEU A 143 2.94 1.90 -15.05
C LEU A 143 3.93 0.83 -14.58
N ALA A 144 4.56 1.01 -13.42
CA ALA A 144 5.49 0.02 -12.85
C ALA A 144 4.79 -1.31 -12.56
N ALA A 145 3.57 -1.28 -12.00
CA ALA A 145 2.78 -2.47 -11.74
C ALA A 145 2.35 -3.18 -13.04
N HIS A 146 1.80 -2.42 -14.00
CA HIS A 146 1.35 -2.96 -15.29
C HIS A 146 2.51 -3.57 -16.09
N ALA A 147 3.70 -2.95 -16.06
CA ALA A 147 4.91 -3.51 -16.67
C ALA A 147 5.33 -4.86 -16.07
N GLN A 148 4.86 -5.21 -14.87
CA GLN A 148 5.06 -6.52 -14.23
C GLN A 148 3.79 -7.39 -14.27
N GLY A 149 2.78 -7.01 -15.05
CA GLY A 149 1.50 -7.73 -15.17
C GLY A 149 0.64 -7.70 -13.90
N LYS A 150 0.88 -6.74 -13.00
CA LYS A 150 0.18 -6.63 -11.71
C LYS A 150 -1.06 -5.76 -11.83
N LYS A 151 -2.12 -6.15 -11.14
CA LYS A 151 -3.34 -5.34 -11.02
C LYS A 151 -3.10 -4.19 -10.04
N VAL A 152 -3.75 -3.06 -10.30
CA VAL A 152 -3.69 -1.88 -9.43
C VAL A 152 -5.12 -1.47 -9.07
N ALA A 153 -5.34 -1.29 -7.78
CA ALA A 153 -6.51 -0.58 -7.25
C ALA A 153 -6.08 0.80 -6.75
N LEU A 154 -7.03 1.73 -6.71
CA LEU A 154 -6.85 3.04 -6.11
C LEU A 154 -7.85 3.18 -4.96
N CYS A 155 -7.36 3.50 -3.77
CA CYS A 155 -8.17 3.69 -2.57
C CYS A 155 -7.89 5.05 -1.93
N GLY A 156 -8.92 5.67 -1.37
CA GLY A 156 -8.87 7.01 -0.78
C GLY A 156 -9.70 8.02 -1.56
N GLU A 157 -9.51 9.30 -1.27
CA GLU A 157 -10.35 10.40 -1.77
C GLU A 157 -10.37 10.53 -3.28
N ILE A 158 -9.39 9.95 -3.99
CA ILE A 158 -9.31 10.03 -5.45
C ILE A 158 -9.67 8.71 -6.16
N GLY A 159 -10.27 7.73 -5.48
CA GLY A 159 -10.53 6.37 -5.99
C GLY A 159 -11.53 6.20 -7.14
N SER A 160 -11.86 7.24 -7.91
CA SER A 160 -12.97 7.29 -8.86
C SER A 160 -12.52 7.39 -10.34
N PRO A 161 -13.42 7.16 -11.31
CA PRO A 161 -13.17 7.35 -12.75
C PRO A 161 -12.56 8.71 -13.12
N GLU A 162 -12.74 9.71 -12.24
CA GLU A 162 -12.16 11.05 -12.36
C GLU A 162 -10.62 11.07 -12.41
N ILE A 163 -9.91 10.12 -11.77
CA ILE A 163 -8.45 10.03 -11.91
C ILE A 163 -8.05 9.54 -13.28
N GLU A 164 -8.75 8.56 -13.84
CA GLU A 164 -8.39 8.04 -15.16
C GLU A 164 -8.51 9.17 -16.20
N GLU A 165 -9.54 9.99 -16.06
CA GLU A 165 -9.74 11.19 -16.86
C GLU A 165 -8.69 12.29 -16.56
N ALA A 166 -8.39 12.57 -15.29
CA ALA A 166 -7.37 13.55 -14.92
C ALA A 166 -5.96 13.15 -15.39
N LEU A 167 -5.64 11.86 -15.34
CA LEU A 167 -4.39 11.30 -15.88
C LEU A 167 -4.33 11.48 -17.39
N LYS A 168 -5.42 11.24 -18.12
CA LYS A 168 -5.51 11.48 -19.58
C LYS A 168 -5.36 12.97 -19.93
N GLN A 169 -5.97 13.87 -19.15
CA GLN A 169 -5.96 15.31 -19.43
C GLN A 169 -4.64 16.01 -19.07
N HIS A 170 -3.95 15.59 -18.01
CA HIS A 170 -2.77 16.30 -17.48
C HIS A 170 -1.43 15.65 -17.87
N LEU A 171 -1.44 14.41 -18.39
CA LEU A 171 -0.26 13.73 -18.94
C LEU A 171 -0.71 12.72 -20.02
N PRO A 172 -0.74 13.10 -21.31
CA PRO A 172 -1.11 12.16 -22.36
C PRO A 172 -0.26 10.89 -22.23
N LEU A 173 -0.92 9.76 -22.04
CA LEU A 173 -0.31 8.46 -22.23
C LEU A 173 0.04 8.41 -23.71
N GLU A 174 1.33 8.38 -24.06
CA GLU A 174 1.69 7.93 -25.40
C GLU A 174 1.12 6.51 -25.51
N GLU A 175 0.12 6.36 -26.38
CA GLU A 175 -0.37 5.06 -26.81
C GLU A 175 0.82 4.36 -27.48
N GLY A 176 1.44 3.43 -26.77
CA GLY A 176 2.44 2.55 -27.35
C GLY A 176 1.72 1.46 -28.14
N ASP A 177 2.02 1.42 -29.45
CA ASP A 177 1.61 0.41 -30.43
C ASP A 177 1.78 -1.05 -29.95
#